data_AF-A0A7J3Y081-F1
#
_entry.id   AF-A0A7J3Y081-F1
#
_cell.length_a   1.000
_cell.length_b   1.000
_cell.length_c   1.000
_cell.angle_alpha   90.00
_cell.angle_beta   90.00
_cell.angle_gamma   90.00
#
_symmetry.space_group_name_H-M   'P 1'
#
loop_
_entity.id
_entity.type
_entity.pdbx_description
1 polymer ?
#
loop_
_entity_poly.entity_id
_entity_poly.type
_entity_poly.pdbx_seq_one_letter_code
_entity_poly.pdbx_strand_id
1 'polypeptide(L)'
;MSSTSGADDLKKKVIEVLETIADPEIGIDVYNLGLIYGLEVGGGKVKIKMGLTTPFCPMANILPMMVDEELKKRLGVEGEIELVYDPPWNPLMMTEKGRRMFIERYGYDIVEEYKRQLESERFEY
;
A
#
# COMPACT_ATOMS: atom_id res chain seq x y z
N MET A 1 -25.80 -15.84 14.80
CA MET A 1 -24.45 -15.59 14.27
C MET A 1 -24.39 -14.17 13.75
N SER A 2 -24.22 -13.17 14.61
CA SER A 2 -24.18 -11.76 14.19
C SER A 2 -23.35 -10.95 15.17
N SER A 3 -22.10 -10.63 14.83
CA SER A 3 -21.32 -9.56 15.49
C SER A 3 -20.11 -9.04 14.69
N THR A 4 -19.85 -9.52 13.46
CA THR A 4 -18.66 -9.09 12.68
C THR A 4 -18.84 -7.82 11.83
N SER A 5 -20.05 -7.29 11.64
CA SER A 5 -20.28 -6.24 10.61
C SER A 5 -19.49 -4.95 10.83
N GLY A 6 -19.39 -4.45 12.05
CA GLY A 6 -18.77 -3.13 12.31
C GLY A 6 -17.27 -3.05 12.01
N ALA A 7 -16.52 -4.15 12.22
CA ALA A 7 -15.09 -4.19 11.95
C ALA A 7 -14.80 -4.29 10.44
N ASP A 8 -15.59 -5.10 9.73
CA ASP A 8 -15.49 -5.22 8.27
C ASP A 8 -15.89 -3.91 7.57
N ASP A 9 -16.92 -3.21 8.05
CA ASP A 9 -17.32 -1.90 7.53
C ASP A 9 -16.23 -0.84 7.77
N LEU A 10 -15.62 -0.82 8.95
CA LEU A 10 -14.50 0.10 9.23
C LEU A 10 -13.28 -0.24 8.37
N LYS A 11 -12.98 -1.53 8.17
CA LYS A 11 -11.89 -1.97 7.29
C LYS A 11 -12.07 -1.48 5.86
N LYS A 12 -13.28 -1.57 5.30
CA LYS A 12 -13.59 -1.04 3.96
C LYS A 12 -13.36 0.46 3.88
N LYS A 13 -13.86 1.22 4.87
CA LYS A 13 -13.65 2.66 4.94
C LYS A 13 -12.17 3.03 5.04
N VAL A 14 -11.38 2.27 5.80
CA VAL A 14 -9.92 2.48 5.87
C VAL A 14 -9.29 2.28 4.49
N ILE A 15 -9.66 1.20 3.78
CA ILE A 15 -9.18 0.96 2.41
C ILE A 15 -9.53 2.13 1.48
N GLU A 16 -10.77 2.63 1.53
CA GLU A 16 -11.18 3.80 0.74
C GLU A 16 -10.34 5.05 1.04
N VAL A 17 -9.95 5.27 2.31
CA VAL A 17 -9.02 6.36 2.67
C VAL A 17 -7.63 6.12 2.07
N LEU A 18 -7.11 4.89 2.17
CA LEU A 18 -5.79 4.54 1.63
C LEU A 18 -5.73 4.68 0.11
N GLU A 19 -6.82 4.40 -0.60
CA GLU A 19 -6.92 4.64 -2.05
C GLU A 19 -6.88 6.13 -2.43
N THR A 20 -7.03 7.06 -1.46
CA THR A 20 -6.90 8.50 -1.73
C THR A 20 -5.51 9.06 -1.49
N ILE A 21 -4.61 8.27 -0.89
CA ILE A 21 -3.26 8.70 -0.53
C ILE A 21 -2.31 8.18 -1.60
N ALA A 22 -1.88 9.09 -2.47
CA ALA A 22 -0.92 8.79 -3.53
C ALA A 22 0.53 8.86 -3.02
N ASP A 23 1.34 7.91 -3.46
CA ASP A 23 2.79 8.01 -3.35
C ASP A 23 3.28 9.25 -4.12
N PRO A 24 4.04 10.17 -3.50
CA PRO A 24 4.46 11.41 -4.14
C PRO A 24 5.49 11.20 -5.27
N GLU A 25 6.18 10.05 -5.31
CA GLU A 25 7.16 9.73 -6.36
C GLU A 25 6.47 9.04 -7.56
N ILE A 26 5.58 8.09 -7.31
CA ILE A 26 4.93 7.26 -8.34
C ILE A 26 3.56 7.83 -8.78
N GLY A 27 2.88 8.57 -7.91
CA GLY A 27 1.57 9.15 -8.20
C GLY A 27 0.43 8.13 -8.28
N ILE A 28 0.59 6.97 -7.65
CA ILE A 28 -0.43 5.92 -7.49
C ILE A 28 -0.71 5.74 -6.01
N ASP A 29 -1.93 5.37 -5.65
CA ASP A 29 -2.31 5.19 -4.25
C ASP A 29 -1.59 4.03 -3.57
N VAL A 30 -1.30 4.20 -2.27
CA VAL A 30 -0.52 3.24 -1.48
C VAL A 30 -1.17 1.85 -1.40
N TYR A 31 -2.49 1.78 -1.52
CA TYR A 31 -3.22 0.51 -1.52
C TYR A 31 -3.04 -0.26 -2.84
N ASN A 32 -3.31 0.39 -3.97
CA ASN A 32 -3.22 -0.23 -5.29
C ASN A 32 -1.77 -0.43 -5.75
N LEU A 33 -0.85 0.40 -5.28
CA LEU A 33 0.59 0.18 -5.45
C LEU A 33 1.08 -1.06 -4.70
N GLY A 34 0.29 -1.60 -3.76
CA GLY A 34 0.64 -2.79 -3.01
C GLY A 34 1.64 -2.52 -1.89
N LEU A 35 1.64 -1.30 -1.33
CA LEU A 35 2.48 -0.97 -0.18
C LEU A 35 1.88 -1.44 1.15
N ILE A 36 0.59 -1.80 1.18
CA ILE A 36 -0.08 -2.24 2.41
C ILE A 36 0.03 -3.76 2.56
N TYR A 37 0.85 -4.22 3.50
CA TYR A 37 1.08 -5.66 3.77
C TYR A 37 0.14 -6.21 4.86
N GLY A 38 -0.34 -5.35 5.74
CA GLY A 38 -1.24 -5.74 6.82
C GLY A 38 -2.19 -4.61 7.18
N LEU A 39 -3.46 -4.96 7.40
CA LEU A 39 -4.49 -4.06 7.90
C LEU A 39 -5.32 -4.78 8.95
N GLU A 40 -5.19 -4.34 10.19
CA GLU A 40 -5.94 -4.85 11.33
C GLU A 40 -6.77 -3.73 11.95
N VAL A 41 -8.04 -4.02 12.22
CA VAL A 41 -8.99 -3.03 12.72
C VAL A 41 -9.67 -3.61 13.95
N GLY A 42 -9.58 -2.92 15.09
CA GLY A 42 -10.16 -3.42 16.33
C GLY A 42 -10.06 -2.43 17.49
N GLY A 43 -11.05 -2.47 18.40
CA GLY A 43 -11.01 -1.66 19.63
C GLY A 43 -10.91 -0.15 19.42
N GLY A 44 -11.37 0.37 18.27
CA GLY A 44 -11.26 1.79 17.92
C GLY A 44 -9.91 2.23 17.38
N LYS A 45 -9.00 1.29 17.09
CA LYS A 45 -7.68 1.54 16.50
C LYS A 45 -7.52 0.82 15.17
N VAL A 46 -6.69 1.39 14.31
CA VAL A 46 -6.33 0.82 13.01
C VAL A 46 -4.83 0.61 13.00
N LYS A 47 -4.38 -0.64 12.83
CA LYS A 47 -2.96 -0.96 12.66
C LYS A 47 -2.69 -1.27 11.19
N ILE A 48 -1.70 -0.59 10.63
CA ILE A 48 -1.31 -0.75 9.22
C ILE A 48 0.17 -1.10 9.17
N LYS A 49 0.47 -2.22 8.51
CA LYS A 49 1.84 -2.55 8.13
C LYS A 49 2.04 -2.15 6.68
N MET A 50 2.98 -1.24 6.43
CA MET A 50 3.25 -0.78 5.08
C MET A 50 4.73 -0.82 4.73
N GLY A 51 5.02 -1.19 3.48
CA GLY A 51 6.33 -1.12 2.87
C GLY A 51 6.66 0.26 2.36
N LEU A 52 7.89 0.40 1.87
CA LEU A 52 8.37 1.57 1.14
C LEU A 52 8.89 1.14 -0.22
N THR A 53 8.66 1.98 -1.23
CA THR A 53 9.20 1.78 -2.58
C THR A 53 10.71 2.00 -2.63
N THR A 54 11.26 2.84 -1.76
CA THR A 54 12.70 3.09 -1.65
C THR A 54 13.18 3.10 -0.18
N PRO A 55 14.16 2.25 0.18
CA PRO A 55 14.76 2.32 1.50
C PRO A 55 15.58 3.62 1.63
N PHE A 56 15.51 4.28 2.78
CA PHE A 56 16.28 5.49 3.14
C PHE A 56 15.89 6.82 2.48
N CYS A 57 14.75 6.94 1.79
CA CYS A 57 14.30 8.26 1.33
C CYS A 57 13.90 9.14 2.54
N PRO A 58 14.38 10.39 2.69
CA PRO A 58 13.95 11.28 3.77
C PRO A 58 12.44 11.57 3.76
N MET A 59 11.76 11.33 2.62
CA MET A 59 10.31 11.42 2.49
C MET A 59 9.56 10.17 2.97
N ALA A 60 10.24 9.07 3.31
CA ALA A 60 9.62 7.85 3.80
C ALA A 60 8.76 8.05 5.07
N ASN A 61 9.06 9.08 5.86
CA ASN A 61 8.27 9.43 7.05
C ASN A 61 6.98 10.20 6.72
N ILE A 62 6.86 10.78 5.51
CA ILE A 62 5.71 11.60 5.14
C ILE A 62 4.49 10.71 4.89
N LEU A 63 4.65 9.57 4.22
CA LEU A 63 3.54 8.67 3.91
C LEU A 63 2.82 8.14 5.17
N PRO A 64 3.50 7.60 6.19
CA PRO A 64 2.87 7.21 7.45
C PRO A 64 2.09 8.34 8.12
N MET A 65 2.65 9.56 8.11
CA MET A 65 1.98 10.73 8.69
C MET A 65 0.70 11.08 7.92
N MET A 66 0.74 11.10 6.59
CA MET A 66 -0.44 11.37 5.77
C MET A 66 -1.54 10.33 5.98
N VAL A 67 -1.15 9.05 6.15
CA VAL A 67 -2.09 7.97 6.46
C VAL A 67 -2.77 8.20 7.81
N ASP A 68 -2.01 8.44 8.88
CA ASP A 68 -2.59 8.70 10.20
C ASP A 68 -3.49 9.94 10.19
N GLU A 69 -3.06 11.03 9.55
CA GLU A 69 -3.83 12.28 9.46
C GLU A 69 -5.15 12.08 8.72
N GLU A 70 -5.16 11.42 7.56
CA GLU A 70 -6.39 11.20 6.79
C GLU A 70 -7.32 10.19 7.48
N LEU A 71 -6.79 9.19 8.19
CA LEU A 71 -7.59 8.29 9.03
C LEU A 71 -8.27 9.05 10.17
N LYS A 72 -7.53 9.90 10.88
CA LYS A 72 -8.07 10.76 11.95
C LYS A 72 -9.13 11.71 11.41
N LYS A 73 -8.86 12.36 10.29
CA LYS A 73 -9.73 13.38 9.69
C LYS A 73 -11.02 12.79 9.11
N ARG A 74 -10.97 11.65 8.44
CA ARG A 74 -12.15 11.08 7.75
C ARG A 74 -12.93 10.09 8.60
N LEU A 75 -12.26 9.33 9.46
CA LEU A 75 -12.86 8.23 10.21
C LEU A 75 -12.86 8.47 11.72
N GLY A 76 -12.12 9.47 12.21
CA GLY A 76 -12.01 9.74 13.65
C GLY A 76 -11.27 8.63 14.42
N VAL A 77 -10.44 7.85 13.73
CA VAL A 77 -9.67 6.74 14.31
C VAL A 77 -8.18 7.04 14.27
N GLU A 78 -7.46 6.51 15.24
CA GLU A 78 -6.00 6.61 15.29
C GLU A 78 -5.36 5.48 14.47
N GLY A 79 -4.43 5.85 13.59
CA GLY A 79 -3.62 4.92 12.81
C GLY A 79 -2.30 4.64 13.51
N GLU A 80 -2.04 3.37 13.82
CA GLU A 80 -0.72 2.90 14.21
C GLU A 80 -0.04 2.31 12.95
N ILE A 81 0.83 3.10 12.33
CA ILE A 81 1.53 2.72 11.10
C ILE A 81 2.89 2.12 11.48
N GLU A 82 3.11 0.87 11.06
CA GLU A 82 4.38 0.16 11.17
C GLU A 82 5.03 0.08 9.78
N LEU A 83 6.21 0.69 9.64
CA LEU A 83 7.02 0.58 8.44
C LEU A 83 7.79 -0.75 8.47
N VAL A 84 7.60 -1.55 7.43
CA VAL A 84 8.26 -2.85 7.26
C VAL A 84 9.13 -2.83 6.01
N TYR A 85 10.37 -3.31 6.14
CA TYR A 85 11.35 -3.34 5.05
C TYR A 85 11.55 -4.74 4.46
N ASP A 86 11.08 -5.76 5.17
CA ASP A 86 11.15 -7.16 4.78
C ASP A 86 9.73 -7.76 4.79
N PRO A 87 9.28 -8.35 3.66
CA PRO A 87 9.96 -8.41 2.37
C PRO A 87 10.03 -7.04 1.68
N PRO A 88 11.02 -6.78 0.81
CA PRO A 88 11.06 -5.56 0.02
C PRO A 88 9.89 -5.52 -0.95
N TRP A 89 9.39 -4.30 -1.22
CA TRP A 89 8.35 -4.11 -2.21
C TRP A 89 8.82 -4.56 -3.59
N ASN A 90 7.94 -5.22 -4.32
CA ASN A 90 8.17 -5.54 -5.72
C ASN A 90 6.89 -5.33 -6.55
N PRO A 91 7.01 -5.13 -7.88
CA PRO A 91 5.87 -4.88 -8.76
C PRO A 91 4.77 -5.94 -8.74
N LEU A 92 5.08 -7.20 -8.36
CA LEU A 92 4.07 -8.26 -8.27
C LEU A 92 3.07 -8.02 -7.13
N MET A 93 3.38 -7.14 -6.18
CA MET A 93 2.49 -6.76 -5.07
C MET A 93 1.38 -5.80 -5.49
N MET A 94 1.51 -5.14 -6.66
CA MET A 94 0.50 -4.21 -7.16
C MET A 94 -0.83 -4.92 -7.41
N THR A 95 -1.93 -4.24 -7.10
CA THR A 95 -3.26 -4.70 -7.52
C THR A 95 -3.39 -4.59 -9.03
N GLU A 96 -4.35 -5.31 -9.63
CA GLU A 96 -4.64 -5.17 -11.07
C GLU A 96 -4.97 -3.71 -11.44
N LYS A 97 -5.71 -3.01 -10.56
CA LYS A 97 -6.03 -1.59 -10.72
C LYS A 97 -4.76 -0.73 -10.67
N GLY A 98 -3.87 -0.95 -9.70
CA GLY A 98 -2.60 -0.23 -9.60
C GLY A 98 -1.70 -0.44 -10.81
N ARG A 99 -1.58 -1.69 -11.28
CA ARG A 99 -0.83 -2.00 -12.51
C ARG A 99 -1.40 -1.26 -13.71
N ARG A 100 -2.72 -1.25 -13.91
CA ARG A 100 -3.36 -0.48 -15.00
C ARG A 100 -3.07 1.02 -14.89
N MET A 101 -3.21 1.61 -13.70
CA MET A 101 -2.90 3.02 -13.46
C MET A 101 -1.43 3.34 -13.77
N PHE A 102 -0.52 2.44 -13.44
CA PHE A 102 0.90 2.57 -13.76
C PHE A 102 1.15 2.56 -15.26
N ILE A 103 0.56 1.60 -15.98
CA ILE A 103 0.68 1.50 -17.45
C ILE A 103 0.12 2.74 -18.12
N GLU A 104 -1.04 3.23 -17.69
CA GLU A 104 -1.65 4.45 -18.23
C GLU A 104 -0.79 5.69 -17.99
N ARG A 105 -0.09 5.74 -16.85
CA ARG A 105 0.75 6.88 -16.47
C ARG A 105 2.11 6.90 -17.15
N TYR A 106 2.78 5.74 -17.20
CA TYR A 106 4.17 5.62 -17.63
C TYR A 106 4.33 4.99 -19.02
N GLY A 107 3.27 4.40 -19.58
CA GLY A 107 3.25 3.83 -20.93
C GLY A 107 3.91 2.45 -21.05
N TYR A 108 4.30 1.81 -19.94
CA TYR A 108 4.88 0.47 -19.93
C TYR A 108 4.43 -0.35 -18.72
N ASP A 109 4.64 -1.66 -18.77
CA ASP A 109 4.22 -2.61 -17.75
C ASP A 109 5.39 -3.07 -16.87
N ILE A 110 5.56 -2.40 -15.73
CA ILE A 110 6.61 -2.71 -14.76
C ILE A 110 6.54 -4.14 -14.20
N VAL A 111 5.35 -4.75 -14.19
CA VAL A 111 5.16 -6.13 -13.71
C VAL A 111 5.76 -7.13 -14.70
N GLU A 112 5.59 -6.91 -16.00
CA GLU A 112 6.17 -7.78 -17.02
C GLU A 112 7.68 -7.62 -17.12
N GLU A 113 8.19 -6.39 -17.01
CA GLU A 113 9.64 -6.14 -16.97
C GLU A 113 10.29 -6.83 -15.75
N TYR A 114 9.65 -6.75 -14.58
CA TYR A 114 10.13 -7.43 -13.37
C TYR A 114 10.15 -8.95 -13.51
N LYS A 115 9.10 -9.55 -14.11
CA LYS A 115 9.09 -11.00 -14.39
C LYS A 115 10.20 -11.42 -15.34
N ARG A 116 10.48 -10.63 -16.38
CA ARG A 116 11.56 -10.90 -17.33
C ARG A 116 12.94 -10.87 -16.67
N GLN A 117 13.15 -9.93 -15.74
CA GLN A 117 14.37 -9.88 -14.94
C GLN A 117 14.51 -11.15 -14.09
N LEU A 118 13.47 -11.52 -13.33
CA LEU A 118 13.48 -12.75 -12.52
C LEU A 118 13.70 -14.01 -13.35
N GLU A 119 13.13 -14.08 -14.55
CA GLU A 119 13.33 -15.22 -15.46
C GLU A 119 14.75 -15.27 -16.02
N SER A 120 15.32 -14.12 -16.38
CA SER A 120 16.71 -14.04 -16.86
C SER A 120 17.71 -14.48 -15.80
N GLU A 121 17.52 -14.03 -14.56
CA GLU A 121 18.35 -14.43 -13.40
C GLU A 121 18.20 -15.94 -13.08
N ARG A 122 17.01 -16.52 -13.32
CA ARG A 122 16.75 -17.95 -13.10
C ARG A 122 17.46 -18.86 -14.11
N PHE A 123 17.77 -18.36 -15.31
CA PHE A 123 18.40 -19.12 -16.38
C PHE A 123 19.93 -18.94 -16.47
N GLU A 124 20.53 -18.15 -15.58
CA GLU A 124 21.98 -17.93 -15.51
C GLU A 124 22.75 -18.97 -14.67
N TYR A 125 22.13 -20.11 -14.30
CA TYR A 125 22.74 -21.18 -13.52
C TYR A 125 22.65 -22.56 -14.18
#